data_AF-A0A2G6DHX3-F1
#
_entry.id   AF-A0A2G6DHX3-F1
#
_cell.length_a   1.000
_cell.length_b   1.000
_cell.length_c   1.000
_cell.angle_alpha   90.00
_cell.angle_beta   90.00
_cell.angle_gamma   90.00
#
_symmetry.space_group_name_H-M   'P 1'
#
loop_
_entity.id
_entity.type
_entity.pdbx_description
1 polymer ?
#
loop_
_entity_poly.entity_id
_entity_poly.type
_entity_poly.pdbx_seq_one_letter_code
_entity_poly.pdbx_strand_id
1 'polypeptide(L)'
;MKPVNIRAYSTLVQVIILLCVVIALLWFNKTFVVDFFQLTQVGHLGAFLNGLIILLFLIGLARILSMMFSYRHEQSVLNKFLARVRDKVANPTYKLPADALIVRRYNAVQLLAQQGSETDQAALAGVSAAEQASRFTLVRFVNNILILSGVFGTVVSLSVALIGAAGLLDSPENLEKMGAIIGGMSTALSTTITAIVCYVFYSYFHLRLQDTRVRVLSNLEEATTLYIMPNFRSSEGNILHDVSLLTQELRKAAESIGLIQDRFLSAGERLQLAVDDMQRHMVRMVNSGDELRLIRQALREGFRLGESHNSNVVHASSARKDR
;
A
#
# COMPACT_ATOMS: atom_id res chain seq x y z
N MET A 1 7.02 -6.89 16.39
CA MET A 1 7.88 -6.12 15.48
C MET A 1 8.81 -5.23 16.32
N LYS A 2 10.13 -5.51 16.36
CA LYS A 2 11.09 -4.67 17.10
C LYS A 2 11.10 -3.27 16.49
N PRO A 3 11.14 -2.18 17.28
CA PRO A 3 11.10 -0.83 16.75
C PRO A 3 12.37 -0.56 15.94
N VAL A 4 12.21 -0.49 14.61
CA VAL A 4 13.25 -0.21 13.61
C VAL A 4 13.95 1.14 13.86
N ASN A 5 13.33 2.02 14.68
CA ASN A 5 13.89 3.29 15.15
C ASN A 5 15.29 3.13 15.74
N ILE A 6 15.59 2.08 16.52
CA ILE A 6 16.85 2.04 17.29
C ILE A 6 18.08 1.93 16.36
N ARG A 7 17.96 1.23 15.23
CA ARG A 7 19.12 0.99 14.33
C ARG A 7 19.41 2.16 13.40
N ALA A 8 18.41 2.84 12.82
CA ALA A 8 18.65 3.99 11.92
C ALA A 8 19.09 5.26 12.69
N TYR A 9 18.64 5.40 13.94
CA TYR A 9 19.18 6.43 14.82
C TYR A 9 20.64 6.13 15.17
N SER A 10 20.94 4.88 15.53
CA SER A 10 22.31 4.42 15.80
C SER A 10 23.25 4.62 14.60
N THR A 11 22.84 4.31 13.37
CA THR A 11 23.72 4.44 12.19
C THR A 11 24.09 5.88 11.87
N LEU A 12 23.13 6.81 11.91
CA LEU A 12 23.42 8.22 11.60
C LEU A 12 24.06 8.94 12.80
N VAL A 13 23.78 8.54 14.05
CA VAL A 13 24.58 9.00 15.21
C VAL A 13 26.01 8.50 15.12
N GLN A 14 26.26 7.24 14.75
CA GLN A 14 27.60 6.72 14.48
C GLN A 14 28.30 7.51 13.37
N VAL A 15 27.59 7.85 12.28
CA VAL A 15 28.13 8.66 11.19
C VAL A 15 28.47 10.07 11.66
N ILE A 16 27.61 10.73 12.43
CA ILE A 16 27.88 12.06 13.00
C ILE A 16 29.04 12.01 14.00
N ILE A 17 29.10 11.01 14.86
CA ILE A 17 30.20 10.86 15.81
C ILE A 17 31.51 10.63 15.06
N LEU A 18 31.52 9.73 14.07
CA LEU A 18 32.70 9.48 13.24
C LEU A 18 33.10 10.73 12.46
N LEU A 19 32.13 11.52 12.00
CA LEU A 19 32.36 12.82 11.40
C LEU A 19 33.01 13.81 12.37
N CYS A 20 32.45 13.95 13.56
CA CYS A 20 32.99 14.81 14.61
C CYS A 20 34.39 14.37 15.02
N VAL A 21 34.65 13.07 15.06
CA VAL A 21 35.99 12.52 15.31
C VAL A 21 36.94 12.87 14.17
N VAL A 22 36.53 12.73 12.90
CA VAL A 22 37.37 13.14 11.75
C VAL A 22 37.66 14.64 11.78
N ILE A 23 36.65 15.47 12.04
CA ILE A 23 36.82 16.93 12.17
C ILE A 23 37.72 17.26 13.36
N ALA A 24 37.53 16.63 14.52
CA ALA A 24 38.35 16.83 15.70
C ALA A 24 39.79 16.38 15.45
N LEU A 25 40.00 15.29 14.71
CA LEU A 25 41.32 14.75 14.37
C LEU A 25 42.05 15.66 13.38
N LEU A 26 41.34 16.25 12.41
CA LEU A 26 41.85 17.32 11.55
C LEU A 26 42.17 18.59 12.33
N TRP A 27 41.38 18.93 13.35
CA TRP A 27 41.58 20.12 14.17
C TRP A 27 42.76 19.96 15.14
N PHE A 28 42.92 18.78 15.75
CA PHE A 28 44.04 18.44 16.62
C PHE A 28 45.35 18.34 15.85
N ASN A 29 45.31 17.83 14.62
CA ASN A 29 46.47 17.79 13.73
C ASN A 29 46.65 19.09 12.93
N LYS A 30 46.09 20.23 13.36
CA LYS A 30 46.27 21.51 12.68
C LYS A 30 47.74 21.83 12.43
N THR A 31 48.62 21.54 13.38
CA THR A 31 50.07 21.74 13.24
C THR A 31 50.65 20.81 12.18
N PHE A 32 50.24 19.54 12.13
CA PHE A 32 50.67 18.58 11.11
C PHE A 32 50.15 18.94 9.71
N VAL A 33 48.90 19.44 9.60
CA VAL A 33 48.34 19.92 8.33
C VAL A 33 49.06 21.19 7.89
N VAL A 34 49.29 22.15 8.79
CA VAL A 34 49.96 23.42 8.45
C VAL A 34 51.43 23.17 8.11
N ASP A 35 52.17 22.35 8.87
CA ASP A 35 53.56 21.98 8.58
C ASP A 35 53.67 21.17 7.29
N PHE A 36 52.73 20.28 7.00
CA PHE A 36 52.66 19.54 5.73
C PHE A 36 52.37 20.45 4.53
N PHE A 37 51.57 21.50 4.72
CA PHE A 37 51.36 22.55 3.71
C PHE A 37 52.52 23.55 3.62
N GLN A 38 53.33 23.71 4.67
CA GLN A 38 54.47 24.65 4.72
C GLN A 38 55.81 24.02 4.29
N LEU A 39 55.97 22.69 4.33
CA LEU A 39 57.18 22.01 3.84
C LEU A 39 57.35 22.03 2.31
N THR A 40 56.35 22.47 1.54
CA THR A 40 56.42 22.50 0.08
C THR A 40 56.79 23.90 -0.43
N GLN A 41 58.09 24.10 -0.66
CA GLN A 41 58.72 25.32 -1.20
C GLN A 41 58.25 25.72 -2.63
N VAL A 42 57.24 25.04 -3.19
CA VAL A 42 56.54 25.36 -4.46
C VAL A 42 55.18 26.07 -4.21
N GLY A 43 54.96 26.52 -2.97
CA GLY A 43 54.34 27.80 -2.58
C GLY A 43 52.81 27.93 -2.66
N HIS A 44 52.19 27.68 -3.81
CA HIS A 44 50.78 28.02 -4.02
C HIS A 44 49.98 26.94 -4.76
N LEU A 45 50.62 26.23 -5.68
CA LEU A 45 49.91 25.27 -6.53
C LEU A 45 49.50 24.00 -5.78
N GLY A 46 50.38 23.48 -4.93
CA GLY A 46 50.08 22.33 -4.06
C GLY A 46 49.01 22.63 -3.02
N ALA A 47 49.09 23.81 -2.40
CA ALA A 47 48.08 24.28 -1.46
C ALA A 47 46.70 24.41 -2.12
N PHE A 48 46.66 24.93 -3.36
CA PHE A 48 45.43 25.02 -4.15
C PHE A 48 44.84 23.64 -4.48
N LEU A 49 45.65 22.70 -4.97
CA LEU A 49 45.19 21.35 -5.32
C LEU A 49 44.68 20.58 -4.10
N ASN A 50 45.41 20.58 -2.99
CA ASN A 50 44.96 19.96 -1.74
C ASN A 50 43.70 20.64 -1.17
N GLY A 51 43.64 21.97 -1.25
CA GLY A 51 42.45 22.74 -0.87
C GLY A 51 41.22 22.34 -1.69
N LEU A 52 41.38 22.14 -3.00
CA LEU A 52 40.31 21.68 -3.90
C LEU A 52 39.80 20.28 -3.51
N ILE A 53 40.71 19.34 -3.20
CA ILE A 53 40.36 17.98 -2.74
C ILE A 53 39.56 18.04 -1.44
N ILE A 54 40.02 18.83 -0.47
CA ILE A 54 39.33 19.01 0.82
C ILE A 54 37.95 19.66 0.62
N LEU A 55 37.86 20.66 -0.26
CA LEU A 55 36.59 21.31 -0.59
C LEU A 55 35.59 20.33 -1.22
N LEU A 56 36.04 19.54 -2.21
CA LEU A 56 35.22 18.50 -2.83
C LEU A 56 34.77 17.45 -1.81
N PHE A 57 35.67 17.04 -0.92
CA PHE A 57 35.37 16.13 0.18
C PHE A 57 34.28 16.70 1.10
N LEU A 58 34.41 17.96 1.54
CA LEU A 58 33.43 18.63 2.40
C LEU A 58 32.06 18.78 1.73
N ILE A 59 32.03 19.14 0.45
CA ILE A 59 30.77 19.26 -0.31
C ILE A 59 30.08 17.89 -0.42
N GLY A 60 30.83 16.84 -0.76
CA GLY A 60 30.28 15.48 -0.83
C GLY A 60 29.75 15.03 0.53
N LEU A 61 30.50 15.30 1.59
CA LEU A 61 30.14 14.95 2.95
C LEU A 61 28.85 15.67 3.40
N ALA A 62 28.76 16.97 3.15
CA ALA A 62 27.55 17.75 3.42
C ALA A 62 26.34 17.20 2.65
N ARG A 63 26.54 16.79 1.39
CA ARG A 63 25.49 16.15 0.60
C ARG A 63 25.06 14.81 1.20
N ILE A 64 25.99 13.96 1.64
CA ILE A 64 25.68 12.69 2.29
C ILE A 64 24.84 12.93 3.55
N LEU A 65 25.24 13.87 4.40
CA LEU A 65 24.52 14.23 5.62
C LEU A 65 23.10 14.70 5.30
N SER A 66 22.96 15.62 4.34
CA SER A 66 21.64 16.10 3.89
C SER A 66 20.74 14.95 3.42
N MET A 67 21.28 14.00 2.64
CA MET A 67 20.53 12.83 2.20
C MET A 67 20.15 11.92 3.37
N MET A 68 21.05 11.69 4.32
CA MET A 68 20.74 10.89 5.51
C MET A 68 19.62 11.50 6.35
N PHE A 69 19.59 12.84 6.51
CA PHE A 69 18.50 13.52 7.19
C PHE A 69 17.17 13.37 6.44
N SER A 70 17.19 13.51 5.11
CA SER A 70 16.01 13.26 4.27
C SER A 70 15.49 11.83 4.42
N TYR A 71 16.36 10.82 4.38
CA TYR A 71 15.95 9.42 4.59
C TYR A 71 15.41 9.14 5.99
N ARG A 72 15.94 9.80 7.02
CA ARG A 72 15.35 9.74 8.36
C ARG A 72 13.96 10.35 8.42
N HIS A 73 13.76 11.49 7.76
CA HIS A 73 12.45 12.13 7.68
C HIS A 73 11.44 11.20 6.99
N GLU A 74 11.80 10.63 5.85
CA GLU A 74 10.99 9.64 5.13
C GLU A 74 10.61 8.45 6.01
N GLN A 75 11.56 7.88 6.75
CA GLN A 75 11.27 6.75 7.66
C GLN A 75 10.31 7.14 8.79
N SER A 76 10.43 8.36 9.32
CA SER A 76 9.51 8.88 10.35
C SER A 76 8.09 9.04 9.81
N VAL A 77 7.96 9.59 8.60
CA VAL A 77 6.67 9.73 7.91
C VAL A 77 6.06 8.37 7.59
N LEU A 78 6.85 7.41 7.13
CA LEU A 78 6.42 6.04 6.90
C LEU A 78 5.86 5.40 8.18
N ASN A 79 6.54 5.55 9.31
CA ASN A 79 6.06 5.00 10.59
C ASN A 79 4.74 5.66 11.03
N LYS A 80 4.59 6.98 10.84
CA LYS A 80 3.33 7.70 11.13
C LYS A 80 2.20 7.24 10.22
N PHE A 81 2.48 7.02 8.94
CA PHE A 81 1.52 6.45 7.99
C PHE A 81 1.06 5.07 8.44
N LEU A 82 1.99 4.17 8.74
CA LEU A 82 1.69 2.81 9.20
C LEU A 82 0.86 2.78 10.48
N ALA A 83 1.14 3.67 11.44
CA ALA A 83 0.33 3.80 12.64
C ALA A 83 -1.13 4.14 12.31
N ARG A 84 -1.36 5.08 11.39
CA ARG A 84 -2.71 5.49 10.98
C ARG A 84 -3.46 4.45 10.15
N VAL A 85 -2.76 3.72 9.29
CA VAL A 85 -3.35 2.59 8.56
C VAL A 85 -3.78 1.50 9.54
N ARG A 86 -2.96 1.21 10.56
CA ARG A 86 -3.31 0.26 11.63
C ARG A 86 -4.51 0.74 12.45
N ASP A 87 -4.61 2.04 12.71
CA ASP A 87 -5.72 2.65 13.44
C ASP A 87 -6.99 2.81 12.56
N LYS A 88 -6.98 2.26 11.33
CA LYS A 88 -8.09 2.25 10.35
C LYS A 88 -8.68 3.64 10.08
N VAL A 89 -7.84 4.66 10.05
CA VAL A 89 -8.26 6.02 9.72
C VAL A 89 -8.66 6.09 8.25
N ALA A 90 -9.82 6.71 7.94
CA ALA A 90 -10.37 6.80 6.58
C ALA A 90 -9.41 7.43 5.56
N ASN A 91 -8.58 8.39 5.99
CA ASN A 91 -7.52 8.97 5.17
C ASN A 91 -6.15 8.88 5.88
N PRO A 92 -5.33 7.86 5.59
CA PRO A 92 -4.04 7.67 6.26
C PRO A 92 -2.98 8.73 5.86
N THR A 93 -3.18 9.46 4.75
CA THR A 93 -2.24 10.49 4.28
C THR A 93 -2.52 11.90 4.82
N TYR A 94 -3.65 12.11 5.52
CA TYR A 94 -4.04 13.43 6.02
C TYR A 94 -2.99 14.05 6.96
N LYS A 95 -2.52 15.28 6.71
CA LYS A 95 -1.42 15.95 7.44
C LYS A 95 -0.04 15.26 7.32
N LEU A 96 0.17 14.37 6.34
CA LEU A 96 1.52 13.93 5.96
C LEU A 96 2.06 14.82 4.81
N PRO A 97 3.38 15.01 4.73
CA PRO A 97 4.00 15.73 3.63
C PRO A 97 3.68 15.05 2.28
N ALA A 98 3.17 15.82 1.32
CA ALA A 98 2.74 15.31 0.01
C ALA A 98 3.92 14.82 -0.85
N ASP A 99 5.12 15.32 -0.58
CA ASP A 99 6.36 14.94 -1.25
C ASP A 99 7.00 13.66 -0.70
N ALA A 100 6.53 13.15 0.43
CA ALA A 100 7.04 11.93 1.04
C ALA A 100 6.82 10.71 0.15
N LEU A 101 7.79 9.80 0.14
CA LEU A 101 7.80 8.61 -0.71
C LEU A 101 6.57 7.74 -0.51
N ILE A 102 6.14 7.55 0.73
CA ILE A 102 4.96 6.75 1.07
C ILE A 102 3.65 7.39 0.59
N VAL A 103 3.55 8.72 0.62
CA VAL A 103 2.35 9.43 0.18
C VAL A 103 2.25 9.41 -1.35
N ARG A 104 3.37 9.66 -2.04
CA ARG A 104 3.46 9.49 -3.49
C ARG A 104 3.12 8.06 -3.92
N ARG A 105 3.64 7.06 -3.20
CA ARG A 105 3.35 5.64 -3.45
C ARG A 105 1.87 5.34 -3.26
N TYR A 106 1.27 5.78 -2.15
CA TYR A 106 -0.15 5.58 -1.88
C TYR A 106 -1.03 6.20 -2.98
N ASN A 107 -0.76 7.45 -3.37
CA ASN A 107 -1.51 8.12 -4.43
C ASN A 107 -1.35 7.44 -5.79
N ALA A 108 -0.15 6.94 -6.11
CA ALA A 108 0.10 6.21 -7.35
C ALA A 108 -0.68 4.89 -7.40
N VAL A 109 -0.68 4.11 -6.30
CA VAL A 109 -1.49 2.87 -6.21
C VAL A 109 -2.98 3.18 -6.26
N GLN A 110 -3.43 4.24 -5.58
CA GLN A 110 -4.83 4.67 -5.62
C GLN A 110 -5.27 5.06 -7.03
N LEU A 111 -4.44 5.78 -7.79
CA LEU A 111 -4.73 6.16 -9.17
C LEU A 111 -4.82 4.94 -10.09
N LEU A 112 -3.88 3.99 -9.97
CA LEU A 112 -3.89 2.75 -10.75
C LEU A 112 -5.12 1.88 -10.44
N ALA A 113 -5.49 1.80 -9.15
CA ALA A 113 -6.68 1.10 -8.72
C ALA A 113 -7.97 1.72 -9.28
N GLN A 114 -8.05 3.06 -9.35
CA GLN A 114 -9.20 3.75 -9.96
C GLN A 114 -9.31 3.50 -11.47
N GLN A 115 -8.19 3.23 -12.14
CA GLN A 115 -8.15 2.94 -13.57
C GLN A 115 -8.41 1.47 -13.90
N GLY A 116 -8.60 0.61 -12.90
CA GLY A 116 -8.83 -0.83 -13.08
C GLY A 116 -7.66 -1.55 -13.75
N SER A 117 -6.43 -1.05 -13.53
CA SER A 117 -5.21 -1.63 -14.07
C SER A 117 -4.51 -2.44 -12.98
N GLU A 118 -4.10 -3.65 -13.34
CA GLU A 118 -3.25 -4.47 -12.47
C GLU A 118 -2.02 -3.66 -12.04
N THR A 119 -1.90 -3.44 -10.74
CA THR A 119 -0.81 -2.64 -10.19
C THR A 119 0.48 -3.47 -10.24
N ASP A 120 1.35 -3.20 -11.22
CA ASP A 120 2.68 -3.78 -11.28
C ASP A 120 3.57 -3.18 -10.17
N GLN A 121 3.74 -3.95 -9.10
CA GLN A 121 4.58 -3.56 -7.99
C GLN A 121 6.06 -3.41 -8.40
N ALA A 122 6.54 -4.23 -9.33
CA ALA A 122 7.93 -4.16 -9.79
C ALA A 122 8.19 -2.85 -10.55
N ALA A 123 7.24 -2.42 -11.38
CA ALA A 123 7.29 -1.12 -12.06
C ALA A 123 7.31 0.05 -11.06
N LEU A 124 6.43 0.02 -10.05
CA LEU A 124 6.38 1.03 -8.99
C LEU A 124 7.69 1.10 -8.18
N ALA A 125 8.22 -0.04 -7.77
CA ALA A 125 9.51 -0.16 -7.07
C ALA A 125 10.65 0.37 -7.95
N GLY A 126 10.64 0.02 -9.24
CA GLY A 126 11.63 0.45 -10.24
C GLY A 126 11.67 1.96 -10.42
N VAL A 127 10.51 2.62 -10.55
CA VAL A 127 10.43 4.08 -10.68
C VAL A 127 11.00 4.79 -9.45
N SER A 128 10.65 4.33 -8.24
CA SER A 128 11.19 4.91 -7.01
C SER A 128 12.68 4.63 -6.83
N ALA A 129 13.16 3.45 -7.22
CA ALA A 129 14.57 3.13 -7.22
C ALA A 129 15.35 4.03 -8.18
N ALA A 130 14.81 4.30 -9.37
CA ALA A 130 15.40 5.18 -10.37
C ALA A 130 15.47 6.65 -9.91
N GLU A 131 14.39 7.19 -9.33
CA GLU A 131 14.38 8.55 -8.78
C GLU A 131 15.46 8.72 -7.70
N GLN A 132 15.58 7.73 -6.80
CA GLN A 132 16.61 7.75 -5.76
C GLN A 132 18.02 7.55 -6.32
N ALA A 133 18.19 6.82 -7.43
CA ALA A 133 19.48 6.66 -8.09
C ALA A 133 19.97 7.99 -8.68
N SER A 134 19.09 8.75 -9.33
CA SER A 134 19.42 10.07 -9.87
C SER A 134 19.91 11.05 -8.81
N ARG A 135 19.25 11.08 -7.63
CA ARG A 135 19.67 11.95 -6.52
C ARG A 135 21.06 11.59 -5.97
N PHE A 136 21.46 10.33 -6.12
CA PHE A 136 22.72 9.78 -5.61
C PHE A 136 23.91 9.99 -6.57
N THR A 137 23.68 10.48 -7.79
CA THR A 137 24.72 10.71 -8.80
C THR A 137 25.83 11.62 -8.31
N LEU A 138 25.52 12.72 -7.60
CA LEU A 138 26.55 13.62 -7.06
C LEU A 138 27.46 12.90 -6.07
N VAL A 139 26.87 12.08 -5.20
CA VAL A 139 27.60 11.32 -4.19
C VAL A 139 28.59 10.34 -4.83
N ARG A 140 28.18 9.68 -5.92
CA ARG A 140 29.07 8.82 -6.74
C ARG A 140 30.14 9.61 -7.48
N PHE A 141 29.76 10.75 -8.06
CA PHE A 141 30.69 11.63 -8.78
C PHE A 141 31.83 12.08 -7.86
N VAL A 142 31.51 12.53 -6.64
CA VAL A 142 32.54 12.95 -5.67
C VAL A 142 33.46 11.78 -5.27
N ASN A 143 32.91 10.58 -5.09
CA ASN A 143 33.74 9.40 -4.78
C ASN A 143 34.79 9.14 -5.86
N ASN A 144 34.39 9.20 -7.14
CA ASN A 144 35.25 8.91 -8.27
C ASN A 144 36.23 10.06 -8.55
N ILE A 145 35.78 11.31 -8.43
CA ILE A 145 36.62 12.48 -8.74
C ILE A 145 37.68 12.73 -7.68
N LEU A 146 37.49 12.29 -6.43
CA LEU A 146 38.49 12.45 -5.36
C LEU A 146 39.83 11.78 -5.72
N ILE A 147 39.77 10.53 -6.20
CA ILE A 147 40.95 9.79 -6.62
C ILE A 147 41.56 10.39 -7.89
N LEU A 148 40.71 10.73 -8.87
CA LEU A 148 41.18 11.36 -10.11
C LEU A 148 41.83 12.72 -9.85
N SER A 149 41.34 13.50 -8.88
CA SER A 149 41.96 14.76 -8.45
C SER A 149 43.32 14.53 -7.81
N GLY A 150 43.51 13.41 -7.10
CA GLY A 150 44.81 13.01 -6.56
C GLY A 150 45.83 12.72 -7.67
N VAL A 151 45.43 11.88 -8.64
CA VAL A 151 46.26 11.56 -9.82
C VAL A 151 46.51 12.79 -10.69
N PHE A 152 45.51 13.66 -10.86
CA PHE A 152 45.71 14.94 -11.56
C PHE A 152 46.74 15.81 -10.84
N GLY A 153 46.67 15.85 -9.50
CA GLY A 153 47.63 16.57 -8.69
C GLY A 153 49.06 16.08 -8.85
N THR A 154 49.29 14.77 -9.00
CA THR A 154 50.63 14.24 -9.27
C THR A 154 51.15 14.64 -10.64
N VAL A 155 50.31 14.53 -11.67
CA VAL A 155 50.67 14.91 -13.04
C VAL A 155 51.10 16.37 -13.08
N VAL A 156 50.29 17.26 -12.52
CA VAL A 156 50.58 18.70 -12.49
C VAL A 156 51.85 19.00 -11.69
N SER A 157 52.01 18.39 -10.52
CA SER A 157 53.17 18.62 -9.65
C SER A 157 54.48 18.13 -10.31
N LEU A 158 54.43 17.00 -11.00
CA LEU A 158 55.58 16.43 -11.71
C LEU A 158 55.91 17.25 -12.97
N SER A 159 54.91 17.77 -13.70
CA SER A 159 55.14 18.70 -14.80
C SER A 159 55.86 19.98 -14.33
N VAL A 160 55.46 20.54 -13.18
CA VAL A 160 56.15 21.71 -12.59
C VAL A 160 57.58 21.36 -12.18
N ALA A 161 57.81 20.18 -11.59
CA ALA A 161 59.16 19.72 -11.26
C ALA A 161 60.07 19.60 -12.50
N LEU A 162 59.56 19.06 -13.61
CA LEU A 162 60.30 18.93 -14.87
C LEU A 162 60.62 20.29 -15.51
N ILE A 163 59.69 21.25 -15.45
CA ILE A 163 59.93 22.62 -15.91
C ILE A 163 61.02 23.30 -15.05
N GLY A 164 61.00 23.08 -13.73
CA GLY A 164 62.05 23.56 -12.83
C GLY A 164 63.42 22.96 -13.15
N ALA A 165 63.47 21.67 -13.53
CA ALA A 165 64.68 20.98 -13.94
C ALA A 165 65.24 21.46 -15.28
N ALA A 166 64.39 21.75 -16.27
CA ALA A 166 64.81 22.31 -17.55
C ALA A 166 65.56 23.65 -17.37
N GLY A 167 65.14 24.46 -16.39
CA GLY A 167 65.83 25.71 -16.05
C GLY A 167 67.20 25.57 -15.38
N LEU A 168 67.60 24.38 -14.92
CA LEU A 168 68.94 24.10 -14.37
C LEU A 168 69.99 23.84 -15.46
N LEU A 169 69.56 23.42 -16.66
CA LEU A 169 70.46 23.17 -17.79
C LEU A 169 71.10 24.46 -18.32
N ASP A 170 70.46 25.60 -18.11
CA ASP A 170 70.93 26.91 -18.62
C ASP A 170 71.95 27.61 -17.69
N SER A 171 72.00 27.29 -16.39
CA SER A 171 72.97 27.90 -15.44
C SER A 171 73.05 27.09 -14.12
N PRO A 172 74.22 26.53 -13.75
CA PRO A 172 74.38 25.66 -12.57
C PRO A 172 74.29 26.34 -11.19
N GLU A 173 74.29 27.68 -11.12
CA GLU A 173 74.39 28.42 -9.83
C GLU A 173 73.08 28.54 -9.04
N ASN A 174 71.96 28.05 -9.56
CA ASN A 174 70.65 28.23 -8.90
C ASN A 174 70.24 27.02 -8.04
N LEU A 175 70.78 26.93 -6.83
CA LEU A 175 70.31 26.02 -5.75
C LEU A 175 68.77 26.11 -5.53
N GLU A 176 68.17 27.27 -5.79
CA GLU A 176 66.72 27.50 -5.72
C GLU A 176 65.91 26.63 -6.70
N LYS A 177 66.44 26.36 -7.91
CA LYS A 177 65.77 25.53 -8.91
C LYS A 177 65.84 24.03 -8.58
N MET A 178 66.81 23.61 -7.76
CA MET A 178 66.85 22.24 -7.22
C MET A 178 65.77 22.03 -6.14
N GLY A 179 65.45 23.07 -5.37
CA GLY A 179 64.31 23.09 -4.43
C GLY A 179 62.95 22.93 -5.13
N ALA A 180 62.79 23.46 -6.34
CA ALA A 180 61.57 23.31 -7.13
C ALA A 180 61.28 21.86 -7.53
N ILE A 181 62.33 21.07 -7.84
CA ILE A 181 62.21 19.64 -8.18
C ILE A 181 61.75 18.84 -6.96
N ILE A 182 62.42 19.04 -5.82
CA ILE A 182 62.11 18.34 -4.57
C ILE A 182 60.70 18.73 -4.08
N GLY A 183 60.36 20.00 -4.15
CA GLY A 183 59.04 20.49 -3.78
C GLY A 183 57.93 19.96 -4.68
N GLY A 184 58.16 19.82 -5.99
CA GLY A 184 57.19 19.23 -6.92
C GLY A 184 56.94 17.74 -6.65
N MET A 185 57.99 16.95 -6.39
CA MET A 185 57.83 15.53 -6.01
C MET A 185 57.13 15.37 -4.65
N SER A 186 57.47 16.18 -3.67
CA SER A 186 56.82 16.18 -2.35
C SER A 186 55.34 16.57 -2.45
N THR A 187 55.02 17.58 -3.25
CA THR A 187 53.63 18.00 -3.52
C THR A 187 52.82 16.89 -4.19
N ALA A 188 53.41 16.17 -5.15
CA ALA A 188 52.75 15.06 -5.84
C ALA A 188 52.36 13.95 -4.84
N LEU A 189 53.30 13.52 -4.00
CA LEU A 189 53.06 12.50 -2.98
C LEU A 189 52.02 12.97 -1.95
N SER A 190 52.15 14.21 -1.49
CA SER A 190 51.22 14.83 -0.54
C SER A 190 49.79 14.85 -1.05
N THR A 191 49.60 15.24 -2.32
CA THR A 191 48.29 15.33 -2.97
C THR A 191 47.65 13.96 -3.15
N THR A 192 48.45 12.94 -3.46
CA THR A 192 47.99 11.55 -3.59
C THR A 192 47.52 11.00 -2.25
N ILE A 193 48.32 11.19 -1.20
CA ILE A 193 47.99 10.71 0.15
C ILE A 193 46.70 11.39 0.63
N THR A 194 46.59 12.71 0.46
CA THR A 194 45.40 13.47 0.85
C THR A 194 44.15 12.95 0.12
N ALA A 195 44.23 12.76 -1.20
CA ALA A 195 43.14 12.21 -2.00
C ALA A 195 42.71 10.80 -1.54
N ILE A 196 43.67 9.90 -1.28
CA ILE A 196 43.39 8.53 -0.83
C ILE A 196 42.73 8.53 0.54
N VAL A 197 43.26 9.31 1.50
CA VAL A 197 42.70 9.39 2.85
C VAL A 197 41.27 9.92 2.79
N CYS A 198 41.04 11.05 2.11
CA CYS A 198 39.70 11.61 1.92
C CYS A 198 38.77 10.61 1.23
N TYR A 199 39.26 9.85 0.25
CA TYR A 199 38.47 8.84 -0.46
C TYR A 199 38.04 7.71 0.45
N VAL A 200 38.95 7.14 1.26
CA VAL A 200 38.62 6.02 2.16
C VAL A 200 37.55 6.44 3.17
N PHE A 201 37.71 7.62 3.77
CA PHE A 201 36.70 8.16 4.68
C PHE A 201 35.37 8.40 3.98
N TYR A 202 35.40 9.03 2.81
CA TYR A 202 34.19 9.31 2.03
C TYR A 202 33.47 8.02 1.59
N SER A 203 34.22 7.02 1.14
CA SER A 203 33.72 5.72 0.70
C SER A 203 32.99 4.97 1.81
N TYR A 204 33.49 5.03 3.04
CA TYR A 204 32.80 4.49 4.21
C TYR A 204 31.40 5.11 4.39
N PHE A 205 31.30 6.44 4.34
CA PHE A 205 30.02 7.15 4.46
C PHE A 205 29.10 6.88 3.27
N HIS A 206 29.66 6.81 2.07
CA HIS A 206 28.94 6.46 0.85
C HIS A 206 28.27 5.08 0.98
N LEU A 207 28.99 4.06 1.44
CA LEU A 207 28.44 2.72 1.70
C LEU A 207 27.32 2.78 2.74
N ARG A 208 27.53 3.49 3.85
CA ARG A 208 26.52 3.60 4.92
C ARG A 208 25.24 4.31 4.47
N LEU A 209 25.36 5.31 3.61
CA LEU A 209 24.22 5.99 2.99
C LEU A 209 23.47 5.03 2.05
N GLN A 210 24.19 4.23 1.26
CA GLN A 210 23.60 3.24 0.37
C GLN A 210 22.79 2.19 1.15
N ASP A 211 23.32 1.67 2.25
CA ASP A 211 22.59 0.74 3.14
C ASP A 211 21.29 1.35 3.68
N THR A 212 21.37 2.62 4.10
CA THR A 212 20.21 3.34 4.64
C THR A 212 19.14 3.53 3.58
N ARG A 213 19.53 3.89 2.35
CA ARG A 213 18.62 4.02 1.21
C ARG A 213 17.92 2.69 0.90
N VAL A 214 18.69 1.61 0.76
CA VAL A 214 18.12 0.28 0.45
C VAL A 214 17.11 -0.12 1.52
N ARG A 215 17.41 0.16 2.79
CA ARG A 215 16.49 -0.12 3.90
C ARG A 215 15.20 0.68 3.83
N VAL A 216 15.28 1.99 3.57
CA VAL A 216 14.07 2.83 3.46
C VAL A 216 13.20 2.35 2.29
N LEU A 217 13.81 2.02 1.15
CA LEU A 217 13.09 1.51 -0.01
C LEU A 217 12.47 0.13 0.28
N SER A 218 13.22 -0.77 0.93
CA SER A 218 12.69 -2.08 1.35
C SER A 218 11.51 -1.95 2.32
N ASN A 219 11.58 -1.03 3.29
CA ASN A 219 10.48 -0.78 4.22
C ASN A 219 9.27 -0.18 3.52
N LEU A 220 9.50 0.69 2.51
CA LEU A 220 8.44 1.25 1.68
C LEU A 220 7.74 0.14 0.87
N GLU A 221 8.50 -0.79 0.29
CA GLU A 221 7.95 -1.91 -0.45
C GLU A 221 7.19 -2.89 0.46
N GLU A 222 7.76 -3.23 1.62
CA GLU A 222 7.08 -4.05 2.63
C GLU A 222 5.76 -3.41 3.08
N ALA A 223 5.77 -2.09 3.37
CA ALA A 223 4.57 -1.35 3.71
C ALA A 223 3.54 -1.34 2.57
N THR A 224 4.00 -1.23 1.33
CA THR A 224 3.14 -1.23 0.15
C THR A 224 2.46 -2.59 -0.03
N THR A 225 3.21 -3.69 0.04
CA THR A 225 2.68 -5.05 -0.10
C THR A 225 1.74 -5.43 1.04
N LEU A 226 2.09 -5.09 2.28
CA LEU A 226 1.33 -5.53 3.46
C LEU A 226 0.11 -4.67 3.75
N TYR A 227 0.16 -3.36 3.47
CA TYR A 227 -0.88 -2.42 3.93
C TYR A 227 -1.56 -1.63 2.82
N ILE A 228 -0.87 -1.31 1.72
CA ILE A 228 -1.46 -0.50 0.65
C ILE A 228 -2.16 -1.41 -0.36
N MET A 229 -1.43 -2.36 -0.94
CA MET A 229 -1.90 -3.22 -2.03
C MET A 229 -3.18 -4.01 -1.69
N PRO A 230 -3.33 -4.65 -0.52
CA PRO A 230 -4.53 -5.43 -0.21
C PRO A 230 -5.80 -4.59 -0.16
N ASN A 231 -5.70 -3.33 0.28
CA ASN A 231 -6.85 -2.42 0.37
C ASN A 231 -7.40 -1.99 -0.99
N PHE A 232 -6.59 -2.08 -2.05
CA PHE A 232 -6.98 -1.70 -3.41
C PHE A 232 -7.25 -2.90 -4.32
N ARG A 233 -6.66 -4.07 -4.03
CA ARG A 233 -6.92 -5.33 -4.75
C ARG A 233 -8.33 -5.89 -4.53
N SER A 234 -9.02 -5.49 -3.47
CA SER A 234 -10.41 -5.89 -3.22
C SER A 234 -11.37 -5.44 -4.32
N SER A 235 -10.99 -4.54 -5.24
CA SER A 235 -11.92 -4.08 -6.29
C SER A 235 -12.04 -5.02 -7.49
N GLU A 236 -11.06 -5.88 -7.79
CA GLU A 236 -11.05 -6.70 -9.01
C GLU A 236 -11.55 -8.13 -8.78
N GLY A 237 -11.10 -8.79 -7.70
CA GLY A 237 -11.57 -10.14 -7.35
C GLY A 237 -12.99 -10.19 -6.77
N ASN A 238 -13.43 -9.09 -6.17
CA ASN A 238 -14.72 -9.04 -5.48
C ASN A 238 -15.87 -8.84 -6.46
N ILE A 239 -15.70 -8.17 -7.60
CA ILE A 239 -16.76 -8.04 -8.61
C ILE A 239 -17.11 -9.42 -9.20
N LEU A 240 -16.12 -10.26 -9.51
CA LEU A 240 -16.39 -11.60 -10.05
C LEU A 240 -17.04 -12.52 -9.00
N HIS A 241 -16.61 -12.39 -7.73
CA HIS A 241 -17.21 -13.10 -6.60
C HIS A 241 -18.63 -12.62 -6.29
N ASP A 242 -18.85 -11.31 -6.30
CA ASP A 242 -20.14 -10.66 -6.05
C ASP A 242 -21.12 -10.96 -7.19
N VAL A 243 -20.67 -11.01 -8.44
CA VAL A 243 -21.48 -11.46 -9.59
C VAL A 243 -21.82 -12.95 -9.48
N SER A 244 -20.90 -13.79 -9.00
CA SER A 244 -21.16 -15.21 -8.75
C SER A 244 -22.18 -15.41 -7.63
N LEU A 245 -22.06 -14.63 -6.54
CA LEU A 245 -23.02 -14.60 -5.43
C LEU A 245 -24.40 -14.11 -5.90
N LEU A 246 -24.46 -13.00 -6.64
CA LEU A 246 -25.70 -12.49 -7.22
C LEU A 246 -26.35 -13.52 -8.15
N THR A 247 -25.57 -14.24 -8.95
CA THR A 247 -26.09 -15.29 -9.84
C THR A 247 -26.61 -16.49 -9.04
N GLN A 248 -25.94 -16.89 -7.96
CA GLN A 248 -26.43 -17.94 -7.06
C GLN A 248 -27.71 -17.53 -6.34
N GLU A 249 -27.77 -16.31 -5.84
CA GLU A 249 -28.96 -15.79 -5.16
C GLU A 249 -30.14 -15.59 -6.12
N LEU A 250 -29.89 -15.14 -7.36
CA LEU A 250 -30.90 -15.11 -8.42
C LEU A 250 -31.39 -16.52 -8.78
N ARG A 251 -30.49 -17.52 -8.85
CA ARG A 251 -30.87 -18.91 -9.11
C ARG A 251 -31.74 -19.48 -8.00
N LYS A 252 -31.39 -19.23 -6.73
CA LYS A 252 -32.21 -19.62 -5.58
C LYS A 252 -33.57 -18.91 -5.58
N ALA A 253 -33.61 -17.63 -5.91
CA ALA A 253 -34.86 -16.89 -6.03
C ALA A 253 -35.75 -17.45 -7.15
N ALA A 254 -35.18 -17.78 -8.31
CA ALA A 254 -35.90 -18.40 -9.41
C ALA A 254 -36.44 -19.80 -9.04
N GLU A 255 -35.66 -20.61 -8.34
CA GLU A 255 -36.06 -21.93 -7.86
C GLU A 255 -37.19 -21.85 -6.81
N SER A 256 -37.09 -20.87 -5.89
CA SER A 256 -38.17 -20.53 -4.95
C SER A 256 -39.46 -20.14 -5.67
N ILE A 257 -39.38 -19.35 -6.74
CA ILE A 257 -40.55 -18.96 -7.54
C ILE A 257 -41.16 -20.19 -8.23
N GLY A 258 -40.33 -21.10 -8.75
CA GLY A 258 -40.79 -22.37 -9.32
C GLY A 258 -41.58 -23.20 -8.32
N LEU A 259 -41.07 -23.36 -7.09
CA LEU A 259 -41.76 -24.07 -6.00
C LEU A 259 -43.08 -23.40 -5.58
N ILE A 260 -43.13 -22.07 -5.60
CA ILE A 260 -44.36 -21.32 -5.29
C ILE A 260 -45.40 -21.52 -6.39
N GLN A 261 -44.99 -21.45 -7.67
CA GLN A 261 -45.89 -21.71 -8.80
C GLN A 261 -46.47 -23.13 -8.75
N ASP A 262 -45.66 -24.13 -8.43
CA ASP A 262 -46.09 -25.52 -8.35
C ASP A 262 -47.14 -25.72 -7.22
N ARG A 263 -46.93 -25.04 -6.08
CA ARG A 263 -47.93 -24.99 -4.98
C ARG A 263 -49.22 -24.26 -5.38
N PHE A 264 -49.13 -23.19 -6.18
CA PHE A 264 -50.30 -22.49 -6.69
C PHE A 264 -51.10 -23.34 -7.69
N LEU A 265 -50.43 -24.06 -8.59
CA LEU A 265 -51.07 -25.01 -9.50
C LEU A 265 -51.78 -26.12 -8.72
N SER A 266 -51.09 -26.71 -7.75
CA SER A 266 -51.64 -27.71 -6.84
C SER A 266 -52.86 -27.19 -6.06
N ALA A 267 -52.81 -25.94 -5.59
CA ALA A 267 -53.90 -25.30 -4.88
C ALA A 267 -55.10 -25.02 -5.81
N GLY A 268 -54.84 -24.62 -7.06
CA GLY A 268 -55.86 -24.45 -8.10
C GLY A 268 -56.58 -25.76 -8.41
N GLU A 269 -55.84 -26.87 -8.55
CA GLU A 269 -56.43 -28.20 -8.78
C GLU A 269 -57.32 -28.64 -7.61
N ARG A 270 -56.86 -28.42 -6.36
CA ARG A 270 -57.66 -28.71 -5.16
C ARG A 270 -58.91 -27.85 -5.05
N LEU A 271 -58.82 -26.56 -5.41
CA LEU A 271 -59.97 -25.67 -5.48
C LEU A 271 -60.97 -26.15 -6.52
N GLN A 272 -60.49 -26.56 -7.69
CA GLN A 272 -61.34 -27.07 -8.76
C GLN A 272 -62.04 -28.37 -8.35
N LEU A 273 -61.32 -29.29 -7.71
CA LEU A 273 -61.91 -30.51 -7.14
C LEU A 273 -62.96 -30.20 -6.05
N ALA A 274 -62.71 -29.21 -5.20
CA ALA A 274 -63.66 -28.78 -4.17
C ALA A 274 -64.92 -28.13 -4.79
N VAL A 275 -64.76 -27.33 -5.86
CA VAL A 275 -65.87 -26.73 -6.61
C VAL A 275 -66.70 -27.81 -7.32
N ASP A 276 -66.05 -28.78 -7.95
CA ASP A 276 -66.72 -29.92 -8.60
C ASP A 276 -67.47 -30.80 -7.60
N ASP A 277 -66.92 -31.02 -6.41
CA ASP A 277 -67.60 -31.75 -5.34
C ASP A 277 -68.80 -30.97 -4.79
N MET A 278 -68.67 -29.65 -4.64
CA MET A 278 -69.77 -28.77 -4.22
C MET A 278 -70.90 -28.73 -5.27
N GLN A 279 -70.56 -28.66 -6.56
CA GLN A 279 -71.56 -28.76 -7.64
C GLN A 279 -72.26 -30.12 -7.65
N ARG A 280 -71.52 -31.22 -7.45
CA ARG A 280 -72.12 -32.56 -7.35
C ARG A 280 -73.05 -32.69 -6.13
N HIS A 281 -72.69 -32.12 -4.99
CA HIS A 281 -73.56 -32.04 -3.83
C HIS A 281 -74.81 -31.20 -4.08
N MET A 282 -74.68 -30.07 -4.78
CA MET A 282 -75.81 -29.23 -5.16
C MET A 282 -76.77 -29.96 -6.11
N VAL A 283 -76.25 -30.69 -7.10
CA VAL A 283 -77.06 -31.53 -8.02
C VAL A 283 -77.75 -32.67 -7.27
N ARG A 284 -77.07 -33.33 -6.33
CA ARG A 284 -77.70 -34.34 -5.45
C ARG A 284 -78.83 -33.73 -4.61
N MET A 285 -78.61 -32.54 -4.05
CA MET A 285 -79.60 -31.84 -3.24
C MET A 285 -80.84 -31.41 -4.06
N VAL A 286 -80.65 -31.04 -5.33
CA VAL A 286 -81.74 -30.78 -6.26
C VAL A 286 -82.53 -32.06 -6.57
N ASN A 287 -81.86 -33.20 -6.72
CA ASN A 287 -82.53 -34.50 -6.92
C ASN A 287 -83.24 -35.01 -5.65
N SER A 288 -82.76 -34.70 -4.44
CA SER A 288 -83.47 -34.95 -3.17
C SER A 288 -84.79 -34.18 -3.04
N GLY A 289 -85.03 -33.17 -3.90
CA GLY A 289 -86.33 -32.52 -4.06
C GLY A 289 -87.43 -33.48 -4.55
N ASP A 290 -87.07 -34.54 -5.28
CA ASP A 290 -88.02 -35.60 -5.68
C ASP A 290 -88.30 -36.60 -4.56
N GLU A 291 -87.34 -36.89 -3.68
CA GLU A 291 -87.58 -37.70 -2.46
C GLU A 291 -88.54 -37.00 -1.49
N LEU A 292 -88.42 -35.66 -1.35
CA LEU A 292 -89.37 -34.85 -0.59
C LEU A 292 -90.79 -34.89 -1.17
N ARG A 293 -90.94 -35.01 -2.50
CA ARG A 293 -92.25 -35.20 -3.14
C ARG A 293 -92.83 -36.57 -2.87
N LEU A 294 -91.98 -37.61 -2.86
CA LEU A 294 -92.35 -38.99 -2.59
C LEU A 294 -92.83 -39.17 -1.13
N ILE A 295 -92.14 -38.54 -0.17
CA ILE A 295 -92.55 -38.51 1.25
C ILE A 295 -93.88 -37.77 1.43
N ARG A 296 -94.10 -36.65 0.73
CA ARG A 296 -95.38 -35.93 0.78
C ARG A 296 -96.55 -36.77 0.25
N GLN A 297 -96.30 -37.63 -0.73
CA GLN A 297 -97.32 -38.48 -1.33
C GLN A 297 -97.65 -39.69 -0.44
N ALA A 298 -96.65 -40.31 0.19
CA ALA A 298 -96.84 -41.37 1.18
C ALA A 298 -97.62 -40.90 2.42
N LEU A 299 -97.38 -39.67 2.89
CA LEU A 299 -98.15 -39.05 3.98
C LEU A 299 -99.63 -38.79 3.62
N ARG A 300 -99.94 -38.63 2.33
CA ARG A 300 -101.30 -38.41 1.83
C ARG A 300 -102.12 -39.71 1.74
N GLU A 301 -101.46 -40.85 1.52
CA GLU A 301 -102.10 -42.18 1.50
C GLU A 301 -102.27 -42.79 2.89
N GLY A 302 -101.37 -42.50 3.84
CA GLY A 302 -101.43 -43.04 5.21
C GLY A 302 -102.58 -42.54 6.10
N PHE A 303 -103.35 -41.52 5.69
CA PHE A 303 -104.37 -40.85 6.51
C PHE A 303 -105.83 -41.10 6.09
N ARG A 304 -106.15 -42.20 5.40
CA ARG A 304 -107.54 -42.67 5.23
C ARG A 304 -107.76 -44.02 5.92
N LEU A 305 -108.22 -43.99 7.17
CA LEU A 305 -108.86 -45.13 7.84
C LEU A 305 -110.34 -44.80 8.06
N GLY A 306 -111.19 -45.71 7.58
CA GLY A 306 -112.63 -45.54 7.44
C GLY A 306 -113.45 -45.89 8.69
N GLU A 307 -114.68 -45.39 8.70
CA GLU A 307 -115.73 -45.76 9.64
C GLU A 307 -116.44 -47.05 9.24
N SER A 308 -116.68 -47.94 10.20
CA SER A 308 -117.84 -48.86 10.21
C SER A 308 -118.23 -49.32 11.63
N HIS A 309 -119.24 -48.61 12.19
CA HIS A 309 -120.47 -49.09 12.85
C HIS A 309 -120.48 -50.27 13.85
N ASN A 310 -121.03 -50.10 15.07
CA ASN A 310 -122.47 -50.34 15.40
C ASN A 310 -122.78 -50.53 16.92
N SER A 311 -124.01 -50.14 17.30
CA SER A 311 -124.95 -50.75 18.27
C SER A 311 -125.39 -49.99 19.55
N ASN A 312 -126.59 -49.39 19.43
CA ASN A 312 -127.79 -49.39 20.31
C ASN A 312 -127.70 -49.36 21.85
N VAL A 313 -128.49 -48.48 22.49
CA VAL A 313 -129.78 -48.76 23.18
C VAL A 313 -130.19 -47.58 24.11
N VAL A 314 -131.30 -46.91 23.74
CA VAL A 314 -132.48 -46.51 24.55
C VAL A 314 -132.33 -45.67 25.86
N HIS A 315 -132.87 -44.44 25.92
CA HIS A 315 -134.17 -44.05 26.54
C HIS A 315 -134.32 -42.52 26.76
N ALA A 316 -135.47 -42.00 26.32
CA ALA A 316 -136.35 -41.01 26.97
C ALA A 316 -135.91 -39.56 27.31
N SER A 317 -136.72 -38.64 26.76
CA SER A 317 -137.50 -37.60 27.48
C SER A 317 -137.09 -36.13 27.31
N SER A 318 -138.04 -35.39 26.70
CA SER A 318 -138.62 -34.12 27.18
C SER A 318 -137.86 -32.78 27.08
N ALA A 319 -138.51 -31.88 26.33
CA ALA A 319 -138.68 -30.42 26.54
C ALA A 319 -137.44 -29.52 26.43
N ARG A 320 -137.33 -28.65 25.41
CA ARG A 320 -138.04 -27.38 25.17
C ARG A 320 -137.62 -26.26 26.13
N LYS A 321 -137.08 -25.19 25.52
CA LYS A 321 -137.00 -23.78 25.99
C LYS A 321 -136.04 -23.54 27.18
N ASP A 322 -135.29 -22.44 27.28
CA ASP A 322 -135.52 -21.05 26.89
C ASP A 322 -134.16 -20.30 26.73
N ARG A 323 -134.23 -19.18 25.99
CA ARG A 323 -133.29 -18.04 25.88
C ARG A 323 -132.09 -18.16 24.94
#